data_AF-A0AAW8GDS8-F1
#
_entry.id   AF-A0AAW8GDS8-F1
#
_cell.length_a   1.000
_cell.length_b   1.000
_cell.length_c   1.000
_cell.angle_alpha   90.00
_cell.angle_beta   90.00
_cell.angle_gamma   90.00
#
_symmetry.space_group_name_H-M   'P 1'
#
loop_
_entity.id
_entity.type
_entity.pdbx_description
1 polymer ?
#
loop_
_entity_poly.entity_id
_entity_poly.type
_entity_poly.pdbx_seq_one_letter_code
_entity_poly.pdbx_strand_id
1 'polypeptide(L)'
;MPSIRPLLLSSALALCCTLPAYAKDTPLPIGQVQGSQARSALVGQTVTVTGTVTADLRAGLQGFFVQDAGDGDASTSDALWVVAGTGATLPDIHTGQRWQLTGTVAETGDGPHTLTTLQLADAKALGAAIATPAPVVLTAPPADWAALEGMRVRIDAPLTLNGTDTRFGQTIASFGGPLWTPSEREVPGTPGYAALAADNAHRRLLLDDGSDARDPAALPYLPGGAVRSGSTATGASGVVDFRHGAWRLQALTPLQVQAAARPAAPDVPGSVRIAVFNLENLFNGDGAGGGFPTKRGAKTEAEYRAQVARLVATLTPLRADIAALMELENDGYGPQSSLAQFVEALNAGGGDWRYIDAGSGPGDNPIRVGLIYRASRVTPVGKPVTLEGGPFVEHSRVPLAQAFRRGDGALFVVAANHFKSKGCNEASGADADAHDGAGCWNATRTESARRVDAWLKSDPTGTGATRALIVGDLNAYAQEQPLRTLRQAGWADAFAAAHVTSPYSYVYDGQRGRLDHALLSPALAPLLRGAAEWHVNADEPEPRGDARDATPGPWRSSDHDPMLLGFDL
;
A
#
# COMPACT_ATOMS: atom_id res chain seq x y z
N MET A 1 -7.33 25.42 83.52
CA MET A 1 -7.43 23.94 83.62
C MET A 1 -7.45 23.38 82.21
N PRO A 2 -6.63 22.34 81.92
CA PRO A 2 -6.09 22.10 80.59
C PRO A 2 -6.86 21.00 79.83
N SER A 3 -6.83 21.02 78.50
CA SER A 3 -6.82 19.78 77.73
C SER A 3 -5.88 19.91 76.55
N ILE A 4 -4.69 19.36 76.74
CA ILE A 4 -3.68 19.08 75.71
C ILE A 4 -4.25 17.96 74.83
N ARG A 5 -4.20 18.11 73.50
CA ARG A 5 -4.28 16.97 72.57
C ARG A 5 -3.07 17.00 71.63
N PRO A 6 -2.47 15.83 71.34
CA PRO A 6 -1.14 15.75 70.76
C PRO A 6 -1.16 15.69 69.23
N LEU A 7 -0.12 16.25 68.61
CA LEU A 7 0.29 15.91 67.24
C LEU A 7 0.65 14.42 67.19
N LEU A 8 -0.04 13.65 66.35
CA LEU A 8 0.39 12.31 65.94
C LEU A 8 1.17 12.46 64.63
N LEU A 9 2.49 12.25 64.71
CA LEU A 9 3.32 11.87 63.58
C LEU A 9 2.86 10.49 63.11
N SER A 10 2.22 10.39 61.96
CA SER A 10 2.01 9.12 61.27
C SER A 10 3.25 8.81 60.43
N SER A 11 4.05 7.86 60.94
CA SER A 11 5.15 7.22 60.24
C SER A 11 4.64 6.51 58.99
N ALA A 12 5.15 6.90 57.82
CA ALA A 12 4.93 6.17 56.58
C ALA A 12 5.69 4.84 56.65
N LEU A 13 4.96 3.74 56.86
CA LEU A 13 5.49 2.39 56.71
C LEU A 13 5.60 2.12 55.20
N ALA A 14 6.82 2.19 54.66
CA ALA A 14 7.11 1.69 53.33
C ALA A 14 6.95 0.17 53.34
N LEU A 15 5.77 -0.31 52.92
CA LEU A 15 5.54 -1.73 52.67
C LEU A 15 6.32 -2.11 51.41
N CYS A 16 7.56 -2.56 51.61
CA CYS A 16 8.34 -3.19 50.57
C CYS A 16 7.66 -4.54 50.26
N CYS A 17 6.75 -4.57 49.28
CA CYS A 17 6.23 -5.81 48.72
C CYS A 17 7.38 -6.52 47.99
N THR A 18 8.12 -7.35 48.73
CA THR A 18 8.98 -8.36 48.13
C THR A 18 8.06 -9.39 47.47
N LEU A 19 7.98 -9.37 46.14
CA LEU A 19 7.39 -10.46 45.38
C LEU A 19 8.11 -11.77 45.80
N PRO A 20 7.37 -12.87 46.00
CA PRO A 20 7.99 -14.14 46.38
C PRO A 20 8.99 -14.57 45.30
N ALA A 21 10.22 -14.86 45.72
CA ALA A 21 11.20 -15.51 44.86
C ALA A 21 10.65 -16.90 44.51
N TYR A 22 10.24 -17.10 43.25
CA TYR A 22 9.79 -18.41 42.77
C TYR A 22 10.93 -19.42 42.93
N ALA A 23 10.63 -20.58 43.53
CA ALA A 23 11.61 -21.63 43.73
C ALA A 23 12.12 -22.11 42.36
N LYS A 24 13.45 -22.11 42.17
CA LYS A 24 14.13 -22.43 40.89
C LYS A 24 13.77 -23.78 40.27
N ASP A 25 13.17 -24.70 41.04
CA ASP A 25 13.04 -26.11 40.65
C ASP A 25 11.61 -26.53 40.19
N THR A 26 10.59 -25.68 40.35
CA THR A 26 9.22 -26.00 39.89
C THR A 26 8.94 -25.29 38.57
N PRO A 27 8.65 -26.02 37.47
CA PRO A 27 8.25 -25.40 36.22
C PRO A 27 7.00 -24.53 36.39
N LEU A 28 7.06 -23.30 35.91
CA LEU A 28 5.90 -22.41 35.82
C LEU A 28 5.11 -22.73 34.54
N PRO A 29 3.77 -22.66 34.58
CA PRO A 29 2.96 -22.58 33.37
C PRO A 29 3.38 -21.38 32.53
N ILE A 30 3.40 -21.54 31.21
CA ILE A 30 3.82 -20.50 30.30
C ILE A 30 2.90 -19.27 30.38
N GLY A 31 1.59 -19.45 30.52
CA GLY A 31 0.63 -18.35 30.72
C GLY A 31 0.97 -17.44 31.91
N GLN A 32 1.58 -17.97 32.97
CA GLN A 32 2.05 -17.16 34.11
C GLN A 32 3.33 -16.39 33.81
N VAL A 33 4.17 -16.90 32.90
CA VAL A 33 5.38 -16.19 32.44
C VAL A 33 4.99 -15.06 31.50
N GLN A 34 4.04 -15.28 30.60
CA GLN A 34 3.45 -14.24 29.76
C GLN A 34 2.74 -13.17 30.61
N GLY A 35 1.74 -13.60 31.39
CA GLY A 35 0.82 -12.73 32.10
C GLY A 35 -0.17 -12.02 31.16
N SER A 36 -1.10 -11.27 31.75
CA SER A 36 -2.20 -10.61 31.01
C SER A 36 -1.89 -9.16 30.61
N GLN A 37 -0.65 -8.71 30.83
CA GLN A 37 -0.23 -7.33 30.58
C GLN A 37 0.62 -7.29 29.31
N ALA A 38 0.84 -6.10 28.75
CA ALA A 38 1.66 -5.93 27.54
C ALA A 38 3.13 -6.35 27.68
N ARG A 39 3.60 -6.58 28.92
CA ARG A 39 4.93 -7.08 29.26
C ARG A 39 4.83 -8.01 30.45
N SER A 40 5.71 -9.00 30.49
CA SER A 40 5.77 -9.93 31.60
C SER A 40 6.16 -9.25 32.92
N ALA A 41 5.47 -9.60 34.01
CA ALA A 41 5.85 -9.19 35.36
C ALA A 41 7.13 -9.92 35.86
N LEU A 42 7.60 -10.93 35.11
CA LEU A 42 8.77 -11.73 35.45
C LEU A 42 10.04 -11.29 34.71
N VAL A 43 10.01 -10.20 33.94
CA VAL A 43 11.20 -9.67 33.26
C VAL A 43 12.39 -9.54 34.23
N GLY A 44 13.54 -10.07 33.80
CA GLY A 44 14.78 -10.13 34.58
C GLY A 44 14.87 -11.29 35.57
N GLN A 45 13.78 -12.05 35.77
CA GLN A 45 13.77 -13.23 36.64
C GLN A 45 14.15 -14.49 35.85
N THR A 46 14.87 -15.39 36.50
CA THR A 46 15.11 -16.73 35.96
C THR A 46 13.94 -17.63 36.29
N VAL A 47 13.35 -18.25 35.27
CA VAL A 47 12.23 -19.19 35.38
C VAL A 47 12.57 -20.50 34.71
N THR A 48 11.89 -21.56 35.16
CA THR A 48 11.89 -22.86 34.49
C THR A 48 10.49 -23.06 33.90
N VAL A 49 10.38 -23.47 32.64
CA VAL A 49 9.12 -23.82 31.98
C VAL A 49 9.20 -25.20 31.36
N THR A 50 8.07 -25.80 31.02
CA THR A 50 8.03 -27.06 30.27
C THR A 50 7.00 -26.96 29.16
N GLY A 51 7.40 -27.20 27.92
CA GLY A 51 6.49 -27.14 26.78
C GLY A 51 6.98 -27.92 25.57
N THR A 52 6.15 -27.92 24.54
CA THR A 52 6.41 -28.57 23.25
C THR A 52 6.83 -27.52 22.24
N VAL A 53 7.87 -27.81 21.47
CA VAL A 53 8.34 -26.90 20.43
C VAL A 53 7.32 -26.87 19.29
N THR A 54 6.78 -25.69 18.99
CA THR A 54 5.72 -25.48 17.98
C THR A 54 6.25 -24.93 16.67
N ALA A 55 7.36 -24.20 16.69
CA ALA A 55 8.05 -23.72 15.50
C ALA A 55 9.56 -23.59 15.76
N ASP A 56 10.37 -24.28 14.96
CA ASP A 56 11.82 -24.08 14.91
C ASP A 56 12.15 -23.05 13.81
N LEU A 57 12.55 -21.85 14.24
CA LEU A 57 12.88 -20.72 13.35
C LEU A 57 14.35 -20.32 13.49
N ARG A 58 15.21 -21.21 14.00
CA ARG A 58 16.62 -20.90 14.31
C ARG A 58 17.39 -20.46 13.06
N ALA A 59 17.07 -21.03 11.90
CA ALA A 59 17.73 -20.71 10.65
C ALA A 59 17.45 -19.28 10.17
N GLY A 60 16.23 -18.76 10.38
CA GLY A 60 15.82 -17.45 9.88
C GLY A 60 15.82 -16.34 10.94
N LEU A 61 15.49 -16.69 12.19
CA LEU A 61 15.20 -15.75 13.28
C LEU A 61 16.00 -16.06 14.56
N GLN A 62 16.90 -17.04 14.52
CA GLN A 62 17.84 -17.36 15.60
C GLN A 62 17.15 -17.77 16.93
N GLY A 63 15.93 -18.30 16.85
CA GLY A 63 15.18 -18.81 18.00
C GLY A 63 14.06 -19.78 17.61
N PHE A 64 13.26 -20.19 18.58
CA PHE A 64 12.13 -21.10 18.37
C PHE A 64 10.99 -20.79 19.34
N PHE A 65 9.78 -21.24 19.01
CA PHE A 65 8.61 -21.12 19.87
C PHE A 65 8.35 -22.42 20.64
N VAL A 66 7.97 -22.29 21.90
CA VAL A 66 7.52 -23.38 22.77
C VAL A 66 6.13 -23.05 23.32
N GLN A 67 5.25 -24.05 23.39
CA GLN A 67 3.90 -23.91 23.91
C GLN A 67 3.58 -25.08 24.86
N ASP A 68 2.92 -24.81 25.98
CA ASP A 68 2.52 -25.84 26.94
C ASP A 68 1.04 -26.27 26.76
N ALA A 69 0.46 -26.93 27.77
CA ALA A 69 -0.92 -27.42 27.71
C ALA A 69 -1.97 -26.32 27.95
N GLY A 70 -1.51 -25.14 28.33
CA GLY A 70 -2.27 -23.97 28.71
C GLY A 70 -2.67 -23.91 30.18
N ASP A 71 -2.93 -22.70 30.65
CA ASP A 71 -3.33 -22.42 32.03
C ASP A 71 -4.85 -22.23 32.21
N GLY A 72 -5.60 -22.24 31.10
CA GLY A 72 -7.05 -22.07 31.07
C GLY A 72 -7.53 -20.62 31.10
N ASP A 73 -6.62 -19.65 31.05
CA ASP A 73 -6.92 -18.23 30.95
C ASP A 73 -6.76 -17.74 29.50
N ALA A 74 -7.88 -17.51 28.83
CA ALA A 74 -7.91 -17.02 27.45
C ALA A 74 -7.36 -15.59 27.27
N SER A 75 -7.02 -14.88 28.35
CA SER A 75 -6.38 -13.56 28.30
C SER A 75 -4.85 -13.62 28.30
N THR A 76 -4.26 -14.81 28.45
CA THR A 76 -2.80 -15.00 28.42
C THR A 76 -2.41 -15.98 27.32
N SER A 77 -1.20 -15.80 26.79
CA SER A 77 -0.64 -16.76 25.85
C SER A 77 0.04 -17.92 26.57
N ASP A 78 -0.16 -19.13 26.06
CA ASP A 78 0.50 -20.34 26.54
C ASP A 78 1.81 -20.66 25.81
N ALA A 79 2.37 -19.68 25.07
CA ALA A 79 3.60 -19.82 24.31
C ALA A 79 4.67 -18.75 24.63
N LEU A 80 5.93 -19.13 24.43
CA LEU A 80 7.10 -18.25 24.57
C LEU A 80 8.00 -18.31 23.35
N TRP A 81 8.59 -17.16 23.03
CA TRP A 81 9.75 -17.09 22.16
C TRP A 81 11.02 -17.44 22.95
N VAL A 82 11.88 -18.30 22.40
CA VAL A 82 13.11 -18.74 23.08
C VAL A 82 14.32 -18.44 22.21
N VAL A 83 15.31 -17.77 22.80
CA VAL A 83 16.59 -17.41 22.17
C VAL A 83 17.76 -17.84 23.03
N ALA A 84 18.96 -17.88 22.44
CA ALA A 84 20.17 -18.11 23.23
C ALA A 84 20.38 -16.97 24.24
N GLY A 85 20.60 -17.30 25.51
CA GLY A 85 21.12 -16.36 26.49
C GLY A 85 22.60 -16.03 26.23
N THR A 86 23.12 -15.01 26.92
CA THR A 86 24.51 -14.57 26.77
C THR A 86 25.49 -15.72 27.02
N GLY A 87 26.28 -16.07 25.99
CA GLY A 87 27.27 -17.15 26.07
C GLY A 87 26.70 -18.57 25.97
N ALA A 88 25.38 -18.72 25.79
CA ALA A 88 24.73 -20.00 25.54
C ALA A 88 24.62 -20.29 24.03
N THR A 89 24.44 -21.56 23.69
CA THR A 89 24.03 -21.99 22.35
C THR A 89 22.70 -22.71 22.46
N LEU A 90 21.84 -22.56 21.45
CA LEU A 90 20.59 -23.31 21.42
C LEU A 90 20.89 -24.79 21.14
N PRO A 91 20.29 -25.73 21.88
CA PRO A 91 20.46 -27.16 21.61
C PRO A 91 19.81 -27.55 20.28
N ASP A 92 20.09 -28.77 19.81
CA ASP A 92 19.45 -29.30 18.60
C ASP A 92 17.97 -29.65 18.87
N ILE A 93 17.11 -28.68 18.59
CA ILE A 93 15.67 -28.71 18.87
C ILE A 93 14.90 -28.96 17.57
N HIS A 94 13.85 -29.77 17.64
CA HIS A 94 12.94 -30.01 16.51
C HIS A 94 11.48 -29.86 16.96
N THR A 95 10.61 -29.40 16.05
CA THR A 95 9.17 -29.28 16.29
C THR A 95 8.57 -30.60 16.81
N GLY A 96 7.68 -30.52 17.79
CA GLY A 96 7.03 -31.66 18.44
C GLY A 96 7.80 -32.24 19.63
N GLN A 97 9.07 -31.86 19.84
CA GLN A 97 9.82 -32.30 21.02
C GLN A 97 9.39 -31.54 22.28
N ARG A 98 9.39 -32.24 23.42
CA ARG A 98 9.11 -31.64 24.73
C ARG A 98 10.39 -31.35 25.49
N TRP A 99 10.48 -30.13 26.01
CA TRP A 99 11.66 -29.62 26.71
C TRP A 99 11.29 -28.97 28.04
N GLN A 100 12.16 -29.14 29.02
CA GLN A 100 12.24 -28.28 30.19
C GLN A 100 13.31 -27.23 29.92
N LEU A 101 12.94 -25.96 30.01
CA LEU A 101 13.79 -24.83 29.62
C LEU A 101 13.93 -23.90 30.81
N THR A 102 15.16 -23.56 31.15
CA THR A 102 15.48 -22.63 32.23
C THR A 102 16.20 -21.43 31.63
N GLY A 103 15.71 -20.23 31.92
CA GLY A 103 16.25 -19.01 31.33
C GLY A 103 15.73 -17.75 32.00
N THR A 104 16.29 -16.61 31.60
CA THR A 104 15.86 -15.29 32.08
C THR A 104 14.75 -14.74 31.20
N VAL A 105 13.66 -14.29 31.80
CA VAL A 105 12.56 -13.66 31.06
C VAL A 105 12.99 -12.26 30.61
N ALA A 106 12.70 -11.95 29.35
CA ALA A 106 13.01 -10.69 28.69
C ALA A 106 11.87 -10.31 27.73
N GLU A 107 11.98 -9.13 27.13
CA GLU A 107 11.08 -8.65 26.08
C GLU A 107 11.90 -8.46 24.80
N THR A 108 11.45 -9.01 23.67
CA THR A 108 12.07 -8.79 22.36
C THR A 108 11.24 -7.80 21.55
N GLY A 109 11.91 -6.77 21.03
CA GLY A 109 11.31 -5.69 20.25
C GLY A 109 11.17 -4.37 21.01
N ASP A 110 10.70 -3.36 20.30
CA ASP A 110 10.52 -2.00 20.80
C ASP A 110 9.07 -1.53 20.61
N GLY A 111 8.63 -0.59 21.45
CA GLY A 111 7.29 0.00 21.37
C GLY A 111 6.29 -0.54 22.39
N PRO A 112 4.99 -0.30 22.16
CA PRO A 112 3.93 -0.63 23.12
C PRO A 112 3.66 -2.14 23.24
N HIS A 113 4.05 -2.93 22.24
CA HIS A 113 3.97 -4.39 22.24
C HIS A 113 5.36 -4.99 21.99
N THR A 114 5.67 -6.07 22.69
CA THR A 114 6.93 -6.82 22.61
C THR A 114 6.62 -8.31 22.73
N LEU A 115 7.57 -9.17 22.35
CA LEU A 115 7.44 -10.61 22.59
C LEU A 115 8.02 -10.99 23.95
N THR A 116 7.23 -11.67 24.78
CA THR A 116 7.76 -12.30 25.99
C THR A 116 8.73 -13.41 25.59
N THR A 117 9.99 -13.22 25.99
CA THR A 117 11.13 -14.01 25.53
C THR A 117 11.81 -14.70 26.69
N LEU A 118 12.19 -15.97 26.50
CA LEU A 118 13.07 -16.69 27.40
C LEU A 118 14.50 -16.72 26.83
N GLN A 119 15.42 -16.01 27.49
CA GLN A 119 16.85 -16.09 27.21
C GLN A 119 17.41 -17.36 27.86
N LEU A 120 17.63 -18.38 27.04
CA LEU A 120 17.93 -19.73 27.49
C LEU A 120 19.30 -19.81 28.20
N ALA A 121 19.31 -20.40 29.39
CA ALA A 121 20.52 -20.69 30.16
C ALA A 121 20.79 -22.20 30.27
N ASP A 122 19.74 -23.01 30.42
CA ASP A 122 19.81 -24.48 30.47
C ASP A 122 18.59 -25.11 29.79
N ALA A 123 18.77 -26.30 29.22
CA ALA A 123 17.73 -27.02 28.52
C ALA A 123 17.87 -28.52 28.69
N LYS A 124 16.77 -29.16 29.07
CA LYS A 124 16.68 -30.61 29.28
C LYS A 124 15.58 -31.20 28.42
N ALA A 125 15.96 -32.06 27.47
CA ALA A 125 15.02 -32.84 26.69
C ALA A 125 14.23 -33.79 27.61
N LEU A 126 12.90 -33.79 27.51
CA LEU A 126 12.03 -34.64 28.34
C LEU A 126 11.57 -35.92 27.63
N GLY A 127 12.05 -36.18 26.41
CA GLY A 127 11.78 -37.42 25.68
C GLY A 127 10.84 -37.26 24.49
N ALA A 128 10.26 -38.39 24.05
CA ALA A 128 9.63 -38.59 22.74
C ALA A 128 8.64 -37.48 22.32
N ALA A 129 8.55 -37.26 21.00
CA ALA A 129 7.60 -36.30 20.42
C ALA A 129 6.18 -36.57 20.94
N ILE A 130 5.59 -35.57 21.57
CA ILE A 130 4.16 -35.57 21.91
C ILE A 130 3.44 -34.89 20.74
N ALA A 131 2.16 -35.18 20.53
CA ALA A 131 1.35 -34.39 19.62
C ALA A 131 1.51 -32.90 19.97
N THR A 132 1.91 -32.09 18.98
CA THR A 132 1.97 -30.63 19.12
C THR A 132 0.63 -30.12 19.64
N PRO A 133 0.61 -29.11 20.53
CA PRO A 133 -0.62 -28.48 20.98
C PRO A 133 -1.58 -28.20 19.82
N ALA A 134 -2.86 -28.51 20.03
CA ALA A 134 -3.89 -28.24 19.03
C ALA A 134 -3.90 -26.74 18.73
N PRO A 135 -4.02 -26.34 17.44
CA PRO A 135 -4.02 -24.94 17.10
C PRO A 135 -5.30 -24.28 17.60
N VAL A 136 -5.21 -23.02 18.03
CA VAL A 136 -6.40 -22.18 18.20
C VAL A 136 -6.99 -21.91 16.82
N VAL A 137 -8.28 -22.18 16.66
CA VAL A 137 -8.97 -22.05 15.37
C VAL A 137 -9.62 -20.68 15.27
N LEU A 138 -9.22 -19.89 14.27
CA LEU A 138 -9.73 -18.55 14.01
C LEU A 138 -10.68 -18.56 12.81
N THR A 139 -11.91 -18.11 13.02
CA THR A 139 -12.93 -17.91 11.97
C THR A 139 -13.23 -16.43 11.70
N ALA A 140 -12.59 -15.55 12.46
CA ALA A 140 -12.63 -14.09 12.36
C ALA A 140 -11.32 -13.53 12.95
N PRO A 141 -11.00 -12.23 12.79
CA PRO A 141 -9.93 -11.61 13.56
C PRO A 141 -10.13 -11.86 15.06
N PRO A 142 -9.07 -12.22 15.81
CA PRO A 142 -9.18 -12.37 17.25
C PRO A 142 -9.41 -11.01 17.90
N ALA A 143 -10.12 -10.99 19.04
CA ALA A 143 -10.38 -9.76 19.79
C ALA A 143 -9.07 -9.08 20.24
N ASP A 144 -8.07 -9.89 20.57
CA ASP A 144 -6.72 -9.45 20.89
C ASP A 144 -5.70 -10.46 20.34
N TRP A 145 -4.73 -9.99 19.58
CA TRP A 145 -3.64 -10.81 19.08
C TRP A 145 -2.59 -11.12 20.16
N ALA A 146 -2.46 -10.26 21.20
CA ALA A 146 -1.50 -10.47 22.28
C ALA A 146 -1.81 -11.72 23.11
N ALA A 147 -3.10 -12.02 23.32
CA ALA A 147 -3.53 -13.27 23.95
C ALA A 147 -3.12 -14.54 23.18
N LEU A 148 -2.72 -14.41 21.90
CA LEU A 148 -2.28 -15.51 21.06
C LEU A 148 -0.78 -15.50 20.78
N GLU A 149 -0.02 -14.58 21.38
CA GLU A 149 1.41 -14.38 21.08
C GLU A 149 2.23 -15.68 21.16
N GLY A 150 2.90 -16.07 20.08
CA GLY A 150 3.68 -17.31 20.00
C GLY A 150 2.85 -18.59 19.90
N MET A 151 1.53 -18.52 20.10
CA MET A 151 0.66 -19.70 20.07
C MET A 151 0.46 -20.19 18.64
N ARG A 152 0.28 -21.49 18.51
CA ARG A 152 -0.09 -22.12 17.24
C ARG A 152 -1.54 -21.81 16.91
N VAL A 153 -1.77 -21.30 15.70
CA VAL A 153 -3.11 -20.98 15.17
C VAL A 153 -3.37 -21.65 13.83
N ARG A 154 -4.66 -21.86 13.55
CA ARG A 154 -5.19 -22.24 12.23
C ARG A 154 -6.32 -21.29 11.89
N ILE A 155 -6.23 -20.62 10.75
CA ILE A 155 -7.24 -19.69 10.28
C ILE A 155 -8.12 -20.43 9.28
N ASP A 156 -9.35 -20.71 9.68
CA ASP A 156 -10.36 -21.37 8.85
C ASP A 156 -11.14 -20.34 8.00
N ALA A 157 -11.09 -19.06 8.35
CA ALA A 157 -11.60 -17.99 7.52
C ALA A 157 -10.73 -17.79 6.25
N PRO A 158 -11.33 -17.52 5.08
CA PRO A 158 -10.56 -17.11 3.92
C PRO A 158 -9.91 -15.75 4.17
N LEU A 159 -8.62 -15.64 3.84
CA LEU A 159 -7.88 -14.39 3.87
C LEU A 159 -7.85 -13.77 2.48
N THR A 160 -7.99 -12.45 2.39
CA THR A 160 -7.67 -11.70 1.17
C THR A 160 -6.21 -11.30 1.20
N LEU A 161 -5.46 -11.61 0.15
CA LEU A 161 -4.07 -11.20 -0.03
C LEU A 161 -4.05 -9.82 -0.71
N ASN A 162 -3.46 -8.83 -0.06
CA ASN A 162 -3.52 -7.42 -0.47
C ASN A 162 -2.19 -6.87 -1.02
N GLY A 163 -1.13 -7.69 -1.03
CA GLY A 163 0.18 -7.31 -1.57
C GLY A 163 1.30 -8.10 -0.91
N THR A 164 2.41 -8.26 -1.62
CA THR A 164 3.59 -8.98 -1.10
C THR A 164 4.82 -8.09 -1.20
N ASP A 165 5.45 -7.82 -0.07
CA ASP A 165 6.78 -7.22 -0.02
C ASP A 165 7.82 -8.33 -0.21
N THR A 166 8.27 -8.49 -1.46
CA THR A 166 9.25 -9.51 -1.81
C THR A 166 10.64 -9.23 -1.25
N ARG A 167 10.90 -8.02 -0.71
CA ARG A 167 12.19 -7.69 -0.08
C ARG A 167 12.37 -8.38 1.26
N PHE A 168 11.28 -8.72 1.95
CA PHE A 168 11.30 -9.37 3.27
C PHE A 168 10.42 -10.62 3.33
N GLY A 169 9.94 -11.09 2.18
CA GLY A 169 9.11 -12.30 2.14
C GLY A 169 7.79 -12.19 2.88
N GLN A 170 7.20 -10.99 2.95
CA GLN A 170 5.99 -10.71 3.73
C GLN A 170 4.79 -10.46 2.81
N THR A 171 3.65 -11.10 3.09
CA THR A 171 2.38 -10.85 2.39
C THR A 171 1.39 -10.19 3.35
N ILE A 172 0.87 -9.02 2.99
CA ILE A 172 -0.22 -8.38 3.71
C ILE A 172 -1.51 -9.14 3.38
N ALA A 173 -2.19 -9.63 4.40
CA ALA A 173 -3.48 -10.29 4.30
C ALA A 173 -4.54 -9.59 5.17
N SER A 174 -5.81 -9.86 4.89
CA SER A 174 -6.90 -9.39 5.73
C SER A 174 -8.07 -10.37 5.80
N PHE A 175 -8.75 -10.34 6.94
CA PHE A 175 -10.07 -10.95 7.09
C PHE A 175 -11.14 -10.08 6.41
N GLY A 176 -12.18 -10.72 5.87
CA GLY A 176 -13.39 -9.99 5.44
C GLY A 176 -13.23 -9.14 4.17
N GLY A 177 -12.31 -9.50 3.27
CA GLY A 177 -12.14 -8.82 1.98
C GLY A 177 -10.98 -7.81 1.96
N PRO A 178 -10.84 -7.04 0.87
CA PRO A 178 -9.76 -6.06 0.71
C PRO A 178 -9.89 -4.90 1.70
N LEU A 179 -8.77 -4.25 1.97
CA LEU A 179 -8.70 -3.04 2.79
C LEU A 179 -8.80 -1.78 1.92
N TRP A 180 -9.33 -0.71 2.49
CA TRP A 180 -9.46 0.58 1.83
C TRP A 180 -8.65 1.63 2.55
N THR A 181 -7.93 2.47 1.81
CA THR A 181 -7.28 3.62 2.42
C THR A 181 -8.34 4.48 3.08
N PRO A 182 -8.25 4.79 4.39
CA PRO A 182 -9.37 5.43 5.08
C PRO A 182 -9.78 6.77 4.46
N SER A 183 -8.82 7.57 3.97
CA SER A 183 -9.09 8.85 3.30
C SER A 183 -9.69 8.74 1.88
N GLU A 184 -9.86 7.53 1.33
CA GLU A 184 -10.70 7.29 0.14
C GLU A 184 -12.19 7.28 0.51
N ARG A 185 -12.52 6.82 1.72
CA ARG A 185 -13.90 6.59 2.16
C ARG A 185 -14.41 7.63 3.14
N GLU A 186 -13.54 8.12 4.00
CA GLU A 186 -13.86 8.97 5.12
C GLU A 186 -13.00 10.24 5.09
N VAL A 187 -13.58 11.36 5.57
CA VAL A 187 -12.84 12.62 5.64
C VAL A 187 -11.75 12.50 6.71
N PRO A 188 -10.47 12.82 6.39
CA PRO A 188 -9.38 12.87 7.37
C PRO A 188 -9.76 13.64 8.64
N GLY A 189 -9.34 13.13 9.80
CA GLY A 189 -9.63 13.72 11.12
C GLY A 189 -11.05 13.50 11.67
N THR A 190 -11.93 12.79 10.96
CA THR A 190 -13.28 12.48 11.47
C THR A 190 -13.33 11.18 12.28
N PRO A 191 -14.36 10.98 13.13
CA PRO A 191 -14.57 9.69 13.81
C PRO A 191 -14.75 8.51 12.84
N GLY A 192 -15.37 8.72 11.67
CA GLY A 192 -15.49 7.70 10.63
C GLY A 192 -14.14 7.24 10.10
N TYR A 193 -13.23 8.18 9.83
CA TYR A 193 -11.85 7.88 9.45
C TYR A 193 -11.14 7.03 10.51
N ALA A 194 -11.22 7.45 11.78
CA ALA A 194 -10.58 6.73 12.88
C ALA A 194 -11.15 5.31 13.05
N ALA A 195 -12.48 5.15 12.91
CA ALA A 195 -13.14 3.86 12.96
C ALA A 195 -12.70 2.92 11.83
N LEU A 196 -12.61 3.42 10.59
CA LEU A 196 -12.16 2.63 9.45
C LEU A 196 -10.66 2.27 9.55
N ALA A 197 -9.82 3.19 10.04
CA ALA A 197 -8.41 2.90 10.30
C ALA A 197 -8.24 1.80 11.37
N ALA A 198 -9.02 1.86 12.44
CA ALA A 198 -9.03 0.83 13.49
C ALA A 198 -9.55 -0.52 12.97
N ASP A 199 -10.61 -0.53 12.17
CA ASP A 199 -11.13 -1.74 11.51
C ASP A 199 -10.09 -2.37 10.57
N ASN A 200 -9.42 -1.55 9.75
CA ASN A 200 -8.33 -2.02 8.91
C ASN A 200 -7.21 -2.66 9.73
N ALA A 201 -6.78 -2.02 10.81
CA ALA A 201 -5.73 -2.54 11.68
C ALA A 201 -6.14 -3.85 12.35
N HIS A 202 -7.39 -3.96 12.79
CA HIS A 202 -7.94 -5.17 13.41
C HIS A 202 -8.04 -6.34 12.42
N ARG A 203 -8.43 -6.07 11.17
CA ARG A 203 -8.56 -7.09 10.12
C ARG A 203 -7.25 -7.47 9.45
N ARG A 204 -6.20 -6.65 9.55
CA ARG A 204 -4.91 -6.86 8.88
C ARG A 204 -4.09 -7.91 9.61
N LEU A 205 -3.40 -8.76 8.84
CA LEU A 205 -2.43 -9.74 9.31
C LEU A 205 -1.28 -9.80 8.31
N LEU A 206 -0.02 -9.83 8.78
CA LEU A 206 1.10 -10.17 7.92
C LEU A 206 1.29 -11.70 7.89
N LEU A 207 1.54 -12.26 6.72
CA LEU A 207 2.01 -13.63 6.53
C LEU A 207 3.50 -13.57 6.26
N ASP A 208 4.28 -14.36 6.97
CA ASP A 208 5.75 -14.25 7.03
C ASP A 208 6.39 -15.64 6.94
N ASP A 209 7.63 -15.70 6.43
CA ASP A 209 8.37 -16.94 6.16
C ASP A 209 9.27 -17.41 7.31
N GLY A 210 9.30 -16.65 8.40
CA GLY A 210 10.11 -16.97 9.57
C GLY A 210 11.58 -16.66 9.33
N SER A 211 11.88 -15.57 8.62
CA SER A 211 13.24 -15.11 8.35
C SER A 211 13.37 -13.58 8.35
N ASP A 212 14.49 -13.07 8.85
CA ASP A 212 14.87 -11.66 8.68
C ASP A 212 15.72 -11.46 7.40
N ALA A 213 15.83 -12.50 6.57
CA ALA A 213 16.58 -12.44 5.33
C ALA A 213 15.95 -11.48 4.33
N ARG A 214 16.80 -10.64 3.73
CA ARG A 214 16.39 -9.76 2.65
C ARG A 214 16.42 -10.50 1.31
N ASP A 215 15.46 -10.17 0.46
CA ASP A 215 15.28 -10.68 -0.90
C ASP A 215 15.24 -12.23 -0.97
N PRO A 216 14.36 -12.90 -0.20
CA PRO A 216 14.31 -14.35 -0.13
C PRO A 216 14.01 -14.97 -1.50
N ALA A 217 14.78 -16.01 -1.84
CA ALA A 217 14.70 -16.69 -3.14
C ALA A 217 13.32 -17.32 -3.39
N ALA A 218 12.62 -17.75 -2.34
CA ALA A 218 11.29 -18.35 -2.39
C ALA A 218 10.45 -17.93 -1.18
N LEU A 219 9.13 -18.07 -1.29
CA LEU A 219 8.20 -17.91 -0.16
C LEU A 219 7.64 -19.30 0.17
N PRO A 220 8.10 -19.97 1.24
CA PRO A 220 7.64 -21.31 1.57
C PRO A 220 6.12 -21.41 1.74
N TYR A 221 5.50 -20.38 2.32
CA TYR A 221 4.05 -20.32 2.52
C TYR A 221 3.28 -19.94 1.25
N LEU A 222 3.96 -19.40 0.24
CA LEU A 222 3.37 -18.96 -1.02
C LEU A 222 4.21 -19.48 -2.20
N PRO A 223 4.20 -20.81 -2.45
CA PRO A 223 5.14 -21.45 -3.39
C PRO A 223 4.96 -21.00 -4.85
N GLY A 224 3.79 -20.47 -5.21
CA GLY A 224 3.54 -19.84 -6.52
C GLY A 224 4.14 -18.43 -6.68
N GLY A 225 4.77 -17.88 -5.63
CA GLY A 225 5.27 -16.51 -5.59
C GLY A 225 4.18 -15.47 -5.31
N ALA A 226 4.56 -14.20 -5.34
CA ALA A 226 3.63 -13.08 -5.12
C ALA A 226 2.45 -13.16 -6.09
N VAL A 227 1.25 -12.90 -5.59
CA VAL A 227 0.00 -12.98 -6.35
C VAL A 227 -0.69 -11.63 -6.45
N ARG A 228 -1.61 -11.54 -7.41
CA ARG A 228 -2.45 -10.36 -7.62
C ARG A 228 -3.23 -10.00 -6.35
N SER A 229 -3.23 -8.74 -5.94
CA SER A 229 -4.04 -8.25 -4.83
C SER A 229 -5.52 -8.54 -5.06
N GLY A 230 -6.22 -8.89 -3.98
CA GLY A 230 -7.57 -9.43 -4.01
C GLY A 230 -7.65 -10.95 -4.21
N SER A 231 -6.52 -11.65 -4.37
CA SER A 231 -6.50 -13.12 -4.33
C SER A 231 -6.93 -13.63 -2.95
N THR A 232 -7.53 -14.81 -2.88
CA THR A 232 -7.94 -15.39 -1.60
C THR A 232 -7.06 -16.58 -1.22
N ALA A 233 -6.72 -16.70 0.06
CA ALA A 233 -5.95 -17.81 0.61
C ALA A 233 -6.72 -18.54 1.72
N THR A 234 -6.55 -19.86 1.77
CA THR A 234 -7.07 -20.72 2.84
C THR A 234 -5.98 -21.67 3.34
N GLY A 235 -6.23 -22.33 4.48
CA GLY A 235 -5.27 -23.25 5.09
C GLY A 235 -4.10 -22.56 5.79
N ALA A 236 -4.25 -21.28 6.14
CA ALA A 236 -3.23 -20.56 6.90
C ALA A 236 -3.09 -21.17 8.29
N SER A 237 -1.89 -21.69 8.59
CA SER A 237 -1.55 -22.22 9.90
C SER A 237 -0.10 -21.89 10.22
N GLY A 238 0.15 -21.55 11.48
CA GLY A 238 1.45 -21.06 11.90
C GLY A 238 1.47 -20.69 13.38
N VAL A 239 2.48 -19.94 13.78
CA VAL A 239 2.56 -19.31 15.11
C VAL A 239 2.36 -17.81 14.98
N VAL A 240 1.57 -17.23 15.89
CA VAL A 240 1.37 -15.78 15.97
C VAL A 240 2.64 -15.14 16.51
N ASP A 241 3.00 -13.99 15.99
CA ASP A 241 4.26 -13.34 16.30
C ASP A 241 4.13 -11.82 16.17
N PHE A 242 4.98 -11.09 16.89
CA PHE A 242 5.05 -9.64 16.90
C PHE A 242 6.49 -9.17 16.74
N ARG A 243 6.73 -8.36 15.72
CA ARG A 243 8.04 -7.78 15.36
C ARG A 243 7.79 -6.61 14.45
N HIS A 244 8.76 -5.70 14.39
CA HIS A 244 8.74 -4.57 13.46
C HIS A 244 7.40 -3.81 13.50
N GLY A 245 6.76 -3.73 14.67
CA GLY A 245 5.50 -3.02 14.89
C GLY A 245 4.23 -3.69 14.36
N ALA A 246 4.27 -4.96 13.92
CA ALA A 246 3.11 -5.63 13.33
C ALA A 246 2.92 -7.07 13.83
N TRP A 247 1.65 -7.45 14.01
CA TRP A 247 1.22 -8.83 14.19
C TRP A 247 1.36 -9.60 12.88
N ARG A 248 1.91 -10.81 12.98
CA ARG A 248 2.13 -11.70 11.85
C ARG A 248 1.85 -13.15 12.21
N LEU A 249 1.61 -13.94 11.17
CA LEU A 249 1.61 -15.39 11.25
C LEU A 249 2.89 -15.89 10.59
N GLN A 250 3.77 -16.51 11.38
CA GLN A 250 4.88 -17.28 10.85
C GLN A 250 4.30 -18.57 10.26
N ALA A 251 4.08 -18.56 8.95
CA ALA A 251 3.32 -19.60 8.27
C ALA A 251 4.16 -20.87 8.14
N LEU A 252 3.69 -21.95 8.77
CA LEU A 252 4.42 -23.22 8.83
C LEU A 252 4.04 -24.18 7.70
N THR A 253 2.99 -23.86 6.95
CA THR A 253 2.49 -24.67 5.83
C THR A 253 2.15 -23.80 4.63
N PRO A 254 2.32 -24.31 3.39
CA PRO A 254 1.88 -23.62 2.18
C PRO A 254 0.38 -23.30 2.20
N LEU A 255 0.03 -22.11 1.74
CA LEU A 255 -1.34 -21.65 1.56
C LEU A 255 -1.97 -22.28 0.31
N GLN A 256 -3.28 -22.50 0.37
CA GLN A 256 -4.07 -22.76 -0.82
C GLN A 256 -4.59 -21.44 -1.37
N VAL A 257 -4.06 -21.02 -2.52
CA VAL A 257 -4.38 -19.72 -3.11
C VAL A 257 -5.27 -19.86 -4.32
N GLN A 258 -6.36 -19.09 -4.30
CA GLN A 258 -7.17 -18.80 -5.47
C GLN A 258 -6.80 -17.40 -5.96
N ALA A 259 -6.11 -17.34 -7.09
CA ALA A 259 -5.67 -16.09 -7.68
C ALA A 259 -6.87 -15.25 -8.16
N ALA A 260 -6.80 -13.93 -7.94
CA ALA A 260 -7.74 -12.98 -8.51
C ALA A 260 -7.65 -12.98 -10.04
N ALA A 261 -8.81 -12.86 -10.70
CA ALA A 261 -8.88 -12.86 -12.15
C ALA A 261 -8.32 -11.57 -12.75
N ARG A 262 -7.69 -11.73 -13.91
CA ARG A 262 -7.20 -10.65 -14.76
C ARG A 262 -8.33 -10.15 -15.68
N PRO A 263 -8.84 -8.92 -15.52
CA PRO A 263 -10.01 -8.45 -16.27
C PRO A 263 -9.68 -8.10 -17.72
N ALA A 264 -10.64 -8.27 -18.62
CA ALA A 264 -10.54 -7.72 -19.97
C ALA A 264 -10.60 -6.18 -19.95
N ALA A 265 -10.12 -5.53 -21.01
CA ALA A 265 -10.23 -4.09 -21.16
C ALA A 265 -11.70 -3.64 -21.08
N PRO A 266 -12.01 -2.56 -20.33
CA PRO A 266 -13.37 -2.07 -20.22
C PRO A 266 -13.84 -1.48 -21.55
N ASP A 267 -15.13 -1.66 -21.85
CA ASP A 267 -15.80 -0.91 -22.92
C ASP A 267 -16.74 0.11 -22.28
N VAL A 268 -16.48 1.39 -22.54
CA VAL A 268 -17.36 2.49 -22.12
C VAL A 268 -18.12 3.05 -23.33
N PRO A 269 -19.44 3.31 -23.19
CA PRO A 269 -20.23 3.93 -24.24
C PRO A 269 -19.86 5.40 -24.45
N GLY A 270 -20.16 5.96 -25.62
CA GLY A 270 -19.94 7.37 -25.94
C GLY A 270 -19.38 7.58 -27.35
N SER A 271 -19.53 8.79 -27.87
CA SER A 271 -18.98 9.23 -29.16
C SER A 271 -17.49 9.58 -29.11
N VAL A 272 -17.01 10.03 -27.93
CA VAL A 272 -15.61 10.32 -27.61
C VAL A 272 -15.20 9.54 -26.37
N ARG A 273 -14.06 8.86 -26.45
CA ARG A 273 -13.42 8.18 -25.31
C ARG A 273 -12.12 8.87 -24.89
N ILE A 274 -11.97 9.11 -23.60
CA ILE A 274 -10.79 9.76 -23.02
C ILE A 274 -10.14 8.81 -22.01
N ALA A 275 -8.89 8.42 -22.25
CA ALA A 275 -8.08 7.68 -21.30
C ALA A 275 -7.25 8.62 -20.43
N VAL A 276 -6.94 8.20 -19.21
CA VAL A 276 -6.01 8.89 -18.31
C VAL A 276 -5.07 7.84 -17.75
N PHE A 277 -3.77 8.06 -17.88
CA PHE A 277 -2.78 7.03 -17.54
C PHE A 277 -1.45 7.61 -17.07
N ASN A 278 -1.02 7.20 -15.87
CA ASN A 278 0.33 7.41 -15.38
C ASN A 278 1.24 6.35 -16.01
N LEU A 279 2.37 6.77 -16.58
CA LEU A 279 3.26 5.90 -17.37
C LEU A 279 4.45 5.33 -16.58
N GLU A 280 4.54 5.58 -15.27
CA GLU A 280 5.60 5.10 -14.38
C GLU A 280 7.02 5.46 -14.85
N ASN A 281 7.31 6.76 -14.93
CA ASN A 281 8.57 7.37 -15.36
C ASN A 281 9.01 6.88 -16.76
N LEU A 282 8.26 7.20 -17.81
CA LEU A 282 8.63 6.89 -19.19
C LEU A 282 9.76 7.82 -19.69
N PHE A 283 11.00 7.42 -19.40
CA PHE A 283 12.22 8.15 -19.76
C PHE A 283 13.01 7.36 -20.80
N ASN A 284 13.53 8.03 -21.83
CA ASN A 284 14.10 7.40 -23.02
C ASN A 284 15.61 7.66 -23.22
N GLY A 285 16.28 8.27 -22.23
CA GLY A 285 17.72 8.49 -22.27
C GLY A 285 18.07 9.69 -23.15
N ASP A 286 18.91 9.48 -24.17
CA ASP A 286 19.21 10.52 -25.17
C ASP A 286 18.28 10.49 -26.39
N GLY A 287 17.29 9.59 -26.39
CA GLY A 287 16.37 9.38 -27.52
C GLY A 287 17.01 8.76 -28.76
N ALA A 288 18.28 8.34 -28.69
CA ALA A 288 19.04 7.70 -29.77
C ALA A 288 19.58 6.31 -29.39
N GLY A 289 19.07 5.72 -28.29
CA GLY A 289 19.49 4.42 -27.76
C GLY A 289 20.61 4.48 -26.72
N GLY A 290 21.10 5.68 -26.39
CA GLY A 290 22.05 5.93 -25.30
C GLY A 290 21.39 6.63 -24.10
N GLY A 291 22.20 7.15 -23.17
CA GLY A 291 21.72 7.92 -22.02
C GLY A 291 21.15 7.09 -20.85
N PHE A 292 21.38 5.78 -20.83
CA PHE A 292 20.98 4.88 -19.75
C PHE A 292 22.11 4.63 -18.73
N PRO A 293 21.81 4.38 -17.43
CA PRO A 293 20.48 4.47 -16.82
C PRO A 293 19.99 5.91 -16.82
N THR A 294 18.69 6.08 -17.08
CA THR A 294 18.06 7.39 -17.00
C THR A 294 18.02 7.87 -15.55
N LYS A 295 17.72 9.15 -15.34
CA LYS A 295 17.52 9.70 -13.99
C LYS A 295 16.38 8.98 -13.24
N ARG A 296 15.39 8.47 -13.96
CA ARG A 296 14.15 7.84 -13.47
C ARG A 296 13.64 6.84 -14.49
N GLY A 297 13.00 5.75 -14.06
CA GLY A 297 12.45 4.74 -14.97
C GLY A 297 13.50 3.72 -15.41
N ALA A 298 13.57 3.47 -16.72
CA ALA A 298 14.37 2.40 -17.30
C ALA A 298 15.89 2.57 -17.08
N LYS A 299 16.57 1.49 -16.67
CA LYS A 299 18.03 1.45 -16.48
C LYS A 299 18.77 1.09 -17.76
N THR A 300 18.09 0.54 -18.76
CA THR A 300 18.66 0.14 -20.05
C THR A 300 17.69 0.43 -21.19
N GLU A 301 18.20 0.51 -22.42
CA GLU A 301 17.35 0.68 -23.62
C GLU A 301 16.36 -0.49 -23.78
N ALA A 302 16.76 -1.70 -23.40
CA ALA A 302 15.90 -2.87 -23.46
C ALA A 302 14.70 -2.75 -22.50
N GLU A 303 14.94 -2.30 -21.27
CA GLU A 303 13.87 -2.02 -20.29
C GLU A 303 12.94 -0.92 -20.79
N TYR A 304 13.47 0.15 -21.40
CA TYR A 304 12.64 1.21 -21.99
C TYR A 304 11.72 0.67 -23.10
N ARG A 305 12.28 -0.13 -24.02
CA ARG A 305 11.47 -0.74 -25.10
C ARG A 305 10.42 -1.70 -24.56
N ALA A 306 10.73 -2.45 -23.51
CA ALA A 306 9.78 -3.32 -22.83
C ALA A 306 8.64 -2.52 -22.16
N GLN A 307 8.98 -1.42 -21.48
CA GLN A 307 8.00 -0.49 -20.91
C GLN A 307 7.07 0.08 -21.99
N VAL A 308 7.64 0.62 -23.09
CA VAL A 308 6.86 1.15 -24.22
C VAL A 308 5.90 0.09 -24.78
N ALA A 309 6.39 -1.13 -25.03
CA ALA A 309 5.57 -2.21 -25.57
C ALA A 309 4.36 -2.55 -24.67
N ARG A 310 4.56 -2.52 -23.34
CA ARG A 310 3.48 -2.74 -22.37
C ARG A 310 2.50 -1.59 -22.32
N LEU A 311 2.98 -0.36 -22.28
CA LEU A 311 2.11 0.83 -22.29
C LEU A 311 1.26 0.88 -23.59
N VAL A 312 1.83 0.49 -24.73
CA VAL A 312 1.08 0.30 -25.99
C VAL A 312 0.04 -0.81 -25.87
N ALA A 313 0.40 -1.96 -25.28
CA ALA A 313 -0.53 -3.06 -25.04
C ALA A 313 -1.66 -2.70 -24.07
N THR A 314 -1.45 -1.70 -23.20
CA THR A 314 -2.45 -1.14 -22.29
C THR A 314 -3.36 -0.11 -22.99
N LEU A 315 -2.82 0.87 -23.70
CA LEU A 315 -3.66 1.91 -24.33
C LEU A 315 -4.45 1.42 -25.54
N THR A 316 -3.91 0.50 -26.33
CA THR A 316 -4.53 0.03 -27.58
C THR A 316 -5.95 -0.54 -27.38
N PRO A 317 -6.20 -1.50 -26.47
CA PRO A 317 -7.52 -2.09 -26.30
C PRO A 317 -8.56 -1.16 -25.66
N LEU A 318 -8.12 -0.08 -24.99
CA LEU A 318 -9.05 0.94 -24.46
C LEU A 318 -9.78 1.71 -25.57
N ARG A 319 -9.24 1.72 -26.81
CA ARG A 319 -9.82 2.41 -27.97
C ARG A 319 -10.16 3.87 -27.67
N ALA A 320 -9.28 4.54 -26.94
CA ALA A 320 -9.42 5.94 -26.62
C ALA A 320 -9.21 6.83 -27.86
N ASP A 321 -9.90 7.96 -27.88
CA ASP A 321 -9.75 9.01 -28.90
C ASP A 321 -8.77 10.10 -28.43
N ILE A 322 -8.68 10.32 -27.11
CA ILE A 322 -7.72 11.21 -26.43
C ILE A 322 -7.12 10.43 -25.25
N ALA A 323 -5.84 10.63 -24.94
CA ALA A 323 -5.26 10.18 -23.68
C ALA A 323 -4.49 11.30 -22.97
N ALA A 324 -4.76 11.48 -21.68
CA ALA A 324 -3.98 12.31 -20.77
C ALA A 324 -2.93 11.44 -20.07
N LEU A 325 -1.68 11.88 -20.14
CA LEU A 325 -0.51 11.11 -19.71
C LEU A 325 0.19 11.82 -18.56
N MET A 326 0.59 11.06 -17.55
CA MET A 326 1.46 11.54 -16.46
C MET A 326 2.75 10.72 -16.45
N GLU A 327 3.75 11.20 -15.71
CA GLU A 327 5.04 10.51 -15.54
C GLU A 327 5.82 10.35 -16.87
N LEU A 328 5.71 11.36 -17.74
CA LEU A 328 6.45 11.46 -18.99
C LEU A 328 7.73 12.29 -18.80
N GLU A 329 8.83 11.93 -19.45
CA GLU A 329 10.03 12.74 -19.45
C GLU A 329 9.80 14.13 -20.07
N ASN A 330 10.41 15.15 -19.47
CA ASN A 330 10.39 16.53 -19.97
C ASN A 330 11.63 16.83 -20.83
N ASP A 331 11.67 16.22 -22.00
CA ASP A 331 12.74 16.28 -23.00
C ASP A 331 12.32 17.00 -24.30
N GLY A 332 11.22 17.77 -24.24
CA GLY A 332 10.68 18.54 -25.34
C GLY A 332 9.74 17.74 -26.26
N TYR A 333 9.67 18.16 -27.53
CA TYR A 333 8.68 17.67 -28.51
C TYR A 333 9.30 17.26 -29.86
N GLY A 334 10.63 17.25 -29.93
CA GLY A 334 11.36 16.78 -31.11
C GLY A 334 11.16 15.27 -31.34
N PRO A 335 11.59 14.75 -32.50
CA PRO A 335 11.43 13.34 -32.84
C PRO A 335 12.16 12.37 -31.87
N GLN A 336 13.15 12.87 -31.15
CA GLN A 336 13.87 12.11 -30.13
C GLN A 336 13.20 12.14 -28.75
N SER A 337 12.12 12.90 -28.57
CA SER A 337 11.44 12.97 -27.28
C SER A 337 10.73 11.66 -26.94
N SER A 338 10.66 11.33 -25.65
CA SER A 338 9.93 10.17 -25.11
C SER A 338 8.47 10.18 -25.58
N LEU A 339 7.84 11.35 -25.67
CA LEU A 339 6.48 11.51 -26.19
C LEU A 339 6.35 11.14 -27.67
N ALA A 340 7.29 11.61 -28.50
CA ALA A 340 7.27 11.34 -29.93
C ALA A 340 7.48 9.84 -30.20
N GLN A 341 8.42 9.21 -29.51
CA GLN A 341 8.68 7.77 -29.62
C GLN A 341 7.51 6.93 -29.14
N PHE A 342 6.84 7.33 -28.05
CA PHE A 342 5.64 6.65 -27.58
C PHE A 342 4.48 6.74 -28.60
N VAL A 343 4.26 7.91 -29.19
CA VAL A 343 3.26 8.09 -30.26
C VAL A 343 3.63 7.31 -31.52
N GLU A 344 4.90 7.26 -31.89
CA GLU A 344 5.39 6.41 -32.98
C GLU A 344 5.08 4.93 -32.72
N ALA A 345 5.35 4.44 -31.51
CA ALA A 345 5.07 3.07 -31.11
C ALA A 345 3.56 2.73 -31.16
N LEU A 346 2.70 3.65 -30.72
CA LEU A 346 1.24 3.50 -30.86
C LEU A 346 0.78 3.45 -32.32
N ASN A 347 1.49 4.15 -33.21
CA ASN A 347 1.17 4.22 -34.63
C ASN A 347 1.77 3.09 -35.47
N ALA A 348 2.73 2.32 -34.93
CA ALA A 348 3.36 1.21 -35.64
C ALA A 348 2.36 0.17 -36.18
N GLY A 349 1.19 0.03 -35.53
CA GLY A 349 0.08 -0.82 -35.97
C GLY A 349 -0.91 -0.16 -36.95
N GLY A 350 -0.57 0.95 -37.60
CA GLY A 350 -1.46 1.71 -38.47
C GLY A 350 -2.36 2.72 -37.74
N GLY A 351 -1.94 3.15 -36.54
CA GLY A 351 -2.62 4.21 -35.78
C GLY A 351 -2.40 5.60 -36.36
N ASP A 352 -3.18 6.56 -35.88
CA ASP A 352 -3.17 7.96 -36.31
C ASP A 352 -3.02 8.94 -35.13
N TRP A 353 -2.38 8.48 -34.05
CA TRP A 353 -2.10 9.27 -32.87
C TRP A 353 -1.18 10.44 -33.19
N ARG A 354 -1.48 11.57 -32.56
CA ARG A 354 -0.72 12.82 -32.55
C ARG A 354 -0.61 13.29 -31.10
N TYR A 355 0.38 14.12 -30.81
CA TYR A 355 0.52 14.74 -29.50
C TYR A 355 0.27 16.24 -29.55
N ILE A 356 -0.10 16.80 -28.41
CA ILE A 356 -0.23 18.24 -28.21
C ILE A 356 1.15 18.80 -27.85
N ASP A 357 1.62 19.73 -28.69
CA ASP A 357 2.93 20.37 -28.57
C ASP A 357 2.78 21.79 -28.00
N ALA A 358 3.25 21.99 -26.76
CA ALA A 358 3.26 23.29 -26.10
C ALA A 358 4.49 24.15 -26.45
N GLY A 359 5.36 23.69 -27.34
CA GLY A 359 6.63 24.29 -27.74
C GLY A 359 7.78 23.95 -26.80
N SER A 360 7.57 24.16 -25.50
CA SER A 360 8.53 23.83 -24.43
C SER A 360 7.82 23.38 -23.15
N GLY A 361 8.50 22.61 -22.31
CA GLY A 361 7.93 22.13 -21.04
C GLY A 361 6.75 21.16 -21.25
N PRO A 362 5.71 21.18 -20.40
CA PRO A 362 5.37 22.24 -19.44
C PRO A 362 6.29 22.31 -18.21
N GLY A 363 6.75 23.51 -17.85
CA GLY A 363 7.71 23.74 -16.76
C GLY A 363 9.10 23.14 -17.03
N ASP A 364 9.94 23.13 -16.00
CA ASP A 364 11.32 22.61 -16.04
C ASP A 364 11.52 21.31 -15.22
N ASN A 365 10.46 20.83 -14.56
CA ASN A 365 10.51 19.56 -13.85
C ASN A 365 10.84 18.42 -14.83
N PRO A 366 11.78 17.51 -14.51
CA PRO A 366 12.13 16.38 -15.38
C PRO A 366 10.95 15.46 -15.73
N ILE A 367 9.88 15.48 -14.92
CA ILE A 367 8.63 14.78 -15.18
C ILE A 367 7.56 15.81 -15.57
N ARG A 368 6.80 15.53 -16.62
CA ARG A 368 5.68 16.34 -17.09
C ARG A 368 4.42 15.52 -17.37
N VAL A 369 3.35 16.24 -17.66
CA VAL A 369 2.13 15.69 -18.25
C VAL A 369 2.16 15.81 -19.79
N GLY A 370 1.32 15.03 -20.46
CA GLY A 370 1.14 15.07 -21.91
C GLY A 370 -0.30 14.82 -22.33
N LEU A 371 -0.65 15.22 -23.55
CA LEU A 371 -1.92 14.91 -24.20
C LEU A 371 -1.64 14.32 -25.59
N ILE A 372 -2.27 13.18 -25.89
CA ILE A 372 -2.27 12.57 -27.21
C ILE A 372 -3.69 12.36 -27.71
N TYR A 373 -3.89 12.35 -29.02
CA TYR A 373 -5.21 12.22 -29.65
C TYR A 373 -5.14 11.53 -31.00
N ARG A 374 -6.23 10.88 -31.41
CA ARG A 374 -6.40 10.34 -32.76
C ARG A 374 -6.90 11.41 -33.72
N ALA A 375 -6.11 11.71 -34.76
CA ALA A 375 -6.41 12.79 -35.69
C ALA A 375 -7.70 12.56 -36.52
N SER A 376 -8.10 11.31 -36.73
CA SER A 376 -9.35 10.92 -37.39
C SER A 376 -10.59 11.07 -36.50
N ARG A 377 -10.43 11.32 -35.20
CA ARG A 377 -11.50 11.28 -34.21
C ARG A 377 -11.83 12.64 -33.64
N VAL A 378 -10.80 13.43 -33.33
CA VAL A 378 -10.94 14.76 -32.76
C VAL A 378 -9.91 15.72 -33.38
N THR A 379 -10.23 17.00 -33.35
CA THR A 379 -9.35 18.08 -33.82
C THR A 379 -9.05 19.02 -32.65
N PRO A 380 -7.77 19.31 -32.33
CA PRO A 380 -7.43 20.36 -31.39
C PRO A 380 -7.80 21.74 -31.97
N VAL A 381 -8.30 22.64 -31.13
CA VAL A 381 -8.72 23.98 -31.51
C VAL A 381 -7.96 25.01 -30.69
N GLY A 382 -7.33 25.97 -31.35
CA GLY A 382 -6.47 26.96 -30.70
C GLY A 382 -5.12 26.38 -30.27
N LYS A 383 -4.34 27.18 -29.53
CA LYS A 383 -3.05 26.76 -28.97
C LYS A 383 -3.27 26.02 -27.65
N PRO A 384 -2.43 25.04 -27.30
CA PRO A 384 -2.41 24.49 -25.95
C PRO A 384 -1.94 25.55 -24.96
N VAL A 385 -2.36 25.38 -23.71
CA VAL A 385 -2.09 26.31 -22.61
C VAL A 385 -1.61 25.57 -21.38
N THR A 386 -0.73 26.21 -20.63
CA THR A 386 -0.12 25.70 -19.41
C THR A 386 -0.40 26.61 -18.23
N LEU A 387 -0.36 26.07 -17.01
CA LEU A 387 -0.55 26.84 -15.77
C LEU A 387 0.72 26.80 -14.92
N GLU A 388 1.50 27.87 -14.98
CA GLU A 388 2.74 28.02 -14.21
C GLU A 388 2.53 28.84 -12.92
N GLY A 389 3.56 28.87 -12.06
CA GLY A 389 3.57 29.66 -10.84
C GLY A 389 2.96 28.95 -9.61
N GLY A 390 3.24 29.50 -8.43
CA GLY A 390 2.83 28.91 -7.16
C GLY A 390 3.33 27.47 -7.00
N PRO A 391 2.46 26.48 -6.67
CA PRO A 391 2.89 25.11 -6.47
C PRO A 391 3.43 24.44 -7.74
N PHE A 392 3.19 25.01 -8.93
CA PHE A 392 3.65 24.47 -10.21
C PHE A 392 5.08 24.88 -10.58
N VAL A 393 5.76 25.69 -9.74
CA VAL A 393 7.18 26.01 -9.94
C VAL A 393 8.05 24.82 -9.54
N GLU A 394 7.90 24.31 -8.32
CA GLU A 394 8.83 23.29 -7.78
C GLU A 394 8.16 21.97 -7.43
N HIS A 395 6.85 21.94 -7.17
CA HIS A 395 6.21 20.82 -6.50
C HIS A 395 5.29 20.03 -7.43
N SER A 396 4.09 20.55 -7.71
CA SER A 396 3.16 19.95 -8.68
C SER A 396 3.70 20.14 -10.10
N ARG A 397 3.42 19.21 -11.00
CA ARG A 397 3.81 19.37 -12.41
C ARG A 397 2.88 20.38 -13.07
N VAL A 398 3.44 21.19 -13.97
CA VAL A 398 2.70 22.22 -14.70
C VAL A 398 1.58 21.55 -15.51
N PRO A 399 0.30 21.90 -15.28
CA PRO A 399 -0.82 21.37 -16.04
C PRO A 399 -0.75 21.74 -17.52
N LEU A 400 -1.31 20.88 -18.38
CA LEU A 400 -1.46 21.10 -19.82
C LEU A 400 -2.93 20.99 -20.19
N ALA A 401 -3.49 22.00 -20.84
CA ALA A 401 -4.85 21.96 -21.36
C ALA A 401 -4.92 22.25 -22.86
N GLN A 402 -5.85 21.57 -23.52
CA GLN A 402 -6.16 21.75 -24.94
C GLN A 402 -7.67 21.67 -25.14
N ALA A 403 -8.21 22.60 -25.94
CA ALA A 403 -9.57 22.50 -26.44
C ALA A 403 -9.62 21.56 -27.65
N PHE A 404 -10.63 20.70 -27.70
CA PHE A 404 -10.89 19.76 -28.78
C PHE A 404 -12.31 19.91 -29.32
N ARG A 405 -12.51 19.43 -30.55
CA ARG A 405 -13.81 19.23 -31.17
C ARG A 405 -13.85 17.89 -31.88
N ARG A 406 -15.01 17.21 -31.82
CA ARG A 406 -15.31 16.08 -32.69
C ARG A 406 -16.20 16.56 -33.85
N GLY A 407 -15.70 16.52 -35.08
CA GLY A 407 -16.44 17.00 -36.25
C GLY A 407 -16.84 18.48 -36.11
N ASP A 408 -18.14 18.76 -36.24
CA ASP A 408 -18.79 20.06 -36.02
C ASP A 408 -19.46 20.18 -34.64
N GLY A 409 -19.23 19.20 -33.77
CA GLY A 409 -19.74 19.15 -32.40
C GLY A 409 -19.23 20.29 -31.52
N ALA A 410 -19.63 20.25 -30.26
CA ALA A 410 -19.31 21.34 -29.35
C ALA A 410 -17.89 21.22 -28.79
N LEU A 411 -17.27 22.37 -28.49
CA LEU A 411 -15.93 22.40 -27.93
C LEU A 411 -15.92 21.90 -26.49
N PHE A 412 -14.84 21.21 -26.13
CA PHE A 412 -14.54 20.78 -24.78
C PHE A 412 -13.03 20.86 -24.51
N VAL A 413 -12.66 21.07 -23.24
CA VAL A 413 -11.27 21.19 -22.80
C VAL A 413 -10.87 19.97 -21.99
N VAL A 414 -9.71 19.41 -22.28
CA VAL A 414 -9.08 18.38 -21.43
C VAL A 414 -7.85 19.01 -20.78
N ALA A 415 -7.82 19.04 -19.44
CA ALA A 415 -6.68 19.52 -18.66
C ALA A 415 -6.01 18.35 -17.93
N ALA A 416 -4.80 17.98 -18.35
CA ALA A 416 -3.96 16.98 -17.71
C ALA A 416 -3.19 17.59 -16.54
N ASN A 417 -3.19 16.91 -15.40
CA ASN A 417 -2.61 17.36 -14.14
C ASN A 417 -1.78 16.24 -13.51
N HIS A 418 -0.73 16.62 -12.79
CA HIS A 418 0.01 15.70 -11.94
C HIS A 418 0.47 16.46 -10.68
N PHE A 419 -0.22 16.28 -9.57
CA PHE A 419 0.04 17.04 -8.35
C PHE A 419 1.19 16.44 -7.52
N LYS A 420 1.74 17.23 -6.60
CA LYS A 420 2.82 16.82 -5.71
C LYS A 420 2.48 15.54 -4.93
N SER A 421 3.38 14.56 -4.99
CA SER A 421 3.27 13.29 -4.26
C SER A 421 3.23 13.45 -2.73
N LYS A 422 2.67 12.45 -2.05
CA LYS A 422 2.45 12.42 -0.59
C LYS A 422 3.71 12.17 0.26
N GLY A 423 4.89 12.00 -0.36
CA GLY A 423 6.14 11.71 0.36
C GLY A 423 6.65 12.88 1.21
N CYS A 424 7.18 12.58 2.39
CA CYS A 424 7.42 13.58 3.45
C CYS A 424 8.85 14.17 3.53
N ASN A 425 9.81 13.67 2.75
CA ASN A 425 11.25 13.97 2.93
C ASN A 425 11.59 15.47 3.00
N GLU A 426 10.85 16.31 2.27
CA GLU A 426 11.08 17.76 2.14
C GLU A 426 9.90 18.58 2.68
N ALA A 427 8.89 17.91 3.26
CA ALA A 427 7.67 18.57 3.69
C ALA A 427 7.91 19.35 4.99
N SER A 428 7.45 20.60 5.03
CA SER A 428 7.59 21.47 6.20
C SER A 428 6.43 22.45 6.30
N GLY A 429 6.28 23.10 7.45
CA GLY A 429 5.21 24.06 7.69
C GLY A 429 3.83 23.44 7.46
N ALA A 430 3.00 24.06 6.62
CA ALA A 430 1.65 23.57 6.30
C ALA A 430 1.64 22.28 5.46
N ASP A 431 2.79 21.88 4.90
CA ASP A 431 2.94 20.64 4.13
C ASP A 431 3.52 19.48 4.95
N ALA A 432 3.92 19.71 6.20
CA ALA A 432 4.24 18.63 7.13
C ALA A 432 3.04 17.70 7.35
N ASP A 433 3.30 16.44 7.68
CA ASP A 433 2.21 15.51 8.00
C ASP A 433 1.48 15.99 9.26
N ALA A 434 0.19 16.27 9.12
CA ALA A 434 -0.67 16.63 10.24
C ALA A 434 -1.09 15.39 11.06
N HIS A 435 -0.72 14.19 10.61
CA HIS A 435 -1.13 12.90 11.17
C HIS A 435 -2.65 12.73 11.25
N ASP A 436 -3.37 13.40 10.34
CA ASP A 436 -4.84 13.34 10.19
C ASP A 436 -5.30 12.31 9.15
N GLY A 437 -4.34 11.71 8.43
CA GLY A 437 -4.57 10.76 7.35
C GLY A 437 -4.41 11.30 5.93
N ALA A 438 -4.29 12.62 5.75
CA ALA A 438 -4.10 13.22 4.43
C ALA A 438 -2.64 13.14 3.94
N GLY A 439 -1.69 12.88 4.84
CA GLY A 439 -0.26 12.81 4.57
C GLY A 439 0.35 14.17 4.17
N CYS A 440 1.66 14.17 3.94
CA CYS A 440 2.40 15.38 3.58
C CYS A 440 1.90 16.03 2.28
N TRP A 441 2.23 17.32 2.12
CA TRP A 441 1.91 18.12 0.93
C TRP A 441 0.42 18.34 0.67
N ASN A 442 -0.44 18.11 1.66
CA ASN A 442 -1.89 18.29 1.50
C ASN A 442 -2.26 19.76 1.24
N ALA A 443 -1.54 20.71 1.84
CA ALA A 443 -1.76 22.15 1.62
C ALA A 443 -1.37 22.56 0.19
N THR A 444 -0.18 22.14 -0.27
CA THR A 444 0.30 22.37 -1.65
C THR A 444 -0.64 21.74 -2.68
N ARG A 445 -1.08 20.49 -2.50
CA ARG A 445 -2.07 19.84 -3.39
C ARG A 445 -3.41 20.58 -3.39
N THR A 446 -3.84 21.12 -2.25
CA THR A 446 -5.06 21.93 -2.14
C THR A 446 -4.93 23.25 -2.88
N GLU A 447 -3.77 23.89 -2.82
CA GLU A 447 -3.50 25.12 -3.58
C GLU A 447 -3.45 24.84 -5.10
N SER A 448 -2.84 23.72 -5.52
CA SER A 448 -2.89 23.29 -6.93
C SER A 448 -4.34 23.14 -7.41
N ALA A 449 -5.20 22.49 -6.62
CA ALA A 449 -6.62 22.34 -6.92
C ALA A 449 -7.34 23.69 -7.12
N ARG A 450 -7.14 24.65 -6.20
CA ARG A 450 -7.74 26.00 -6.32
C ARG A 450 -7.28 26.75 -7.57
N ARG A 451 -5.99 26.65 -7.90
CA ARG A 451 -5.43 27.33 -9.06
C ARG A 451 -5.92 26.74 -10.37
N VAL A 452 -6.04 25.41 -10.47
CA VAL A 452 -6.61 24.75 -11.66
C VAL A 452 -8.07 25.15 -11.86
N ASP A 453 -8.88 25.19 -10.79
CA ASP A 453 -10.26 25.68 -10.86
C ASP A 453 -10.35 27.11 -11.37
N ALA A 454 -9.59 28.04 -10.76
CA ALA A 454 -9.58 29.44 -11.15
C ALA A 454 -9.09 29.64 -12.60
N TRP A 455 -8.07 28.89 -13.00
CA TRP A 455 -7.50 28.93 -14.34
C TRP A 455 -8.50 28.46 -15.40
N LEU A 456 -9.16 27.32 -15.21
CA LEU A 456 -10.13 26.83 -16.20
C LEU A 456 -11.37 27.73 -16.29
N LYS A 457 -11.76 28.40 -15.21
CA LYS A 457 -12.84 29.41 -15.20
C LYS A 457 -12.50 30.68 -15.99
N SER A 458 -11.22 30.99 -16.22
CA SER A 458 -10.82 32.16 -17.00
C SER A 458 -10.81 31.90 -18.52
N ASP A 459 -11.28 30.74 -18.98
CA ASP A 459 -11.16 30.28 -20.37
C ASP A 459 -9.74 30.45 -20.91
N PRO A 460 -8.78 29.68 -20.39
CA PRO A 460 -7.38 29.89 -20.72
C PRO A 460 -7.10 29.60 -22.19
N THR A 461 -7.92 28.76 -22.82
CA THR A 461 -7.84 28.44 -24.26
C THR A 461 -8.36 29.55 -25.17
N GLY A 462 -9.13 30.51 -24.63
CA GLY A 462 -9.80 31.56 -25.39
C GLY A 462 -10.84 31.04 -26.39
N THR A 463 -11.39 29.84 -26.16
CA THR A 463 -12.30 29.18 -27.11
C THR A 463 -13.78 29.32 -26.74
N GLY A 464 -14.09 29.86 -25.56
CA GLY A 464 -15.44 29.94 -25.01
C GLY A 464 -16.02 28.58 -24.59
N ALA A 465 -15.21 27.52 -24.55
CA ALA A 465 -15.65 26.19 -24.17
C ALA A 465 -16.02 26.12 -22.68
N THR A 466 -17.27 25.76 -22.39
CA THR A 466 -17.76 25.60 -21.00
C THR A 466 -17.67 24.15 -20.50
N ARG A 467 -17.44 23.21 -21.41
CA ARG A 467 -17.20 21.79 -21.11
C ARG A 467 -15.71 21.59 -20.83
N ALA A 468 -15.36 21.18 -19.62
CA ALA A 468 -13.98 20.95 -19.25
C ALA A 468 -13.85 19.72 -18.36
N LEU A 469 -12.70 19.05 -18.46
CA LEU A 469 -12.24 18.00 -17.56
C LEU A 469 -10.95 18.43 -16.86
N ILE A 470 -10.89 18.15 -15.56
CA ILE A 470 -9.64 18.04 -14.80
C ILE A 470 -9.36 16.53 -14.69
N VAL A 471 -8.27 16.06 -15.30
CA VAL A 471 -7.86 14.66 -15.26
C VAL A 471 -6.40 14.50 -14.86
N GLY A 472 -6.10 13.38 -14.21
CA GLY A 472 -4.74 12.93 -13.96
C GLY A 472 -4.51 12.47 -12.52
N ASP A 473 -3.24 12.25 -12.18
CA ASP A 473 -2.80 11.88 -10.84
C ASP A 473 -2.79 13.12 -9.94
N LEU A 474 -3.82 13.27 -9.12
CA LEU A 474 -3.93 14.39 -8.17
C LEU A 474 -3.25 14.08 -6.84
N ASN A 475 -2.65 12.90 -6.70
CA ASN A 475 -1.91 12.44 -5.53
C ASN A 475 -2.70 12.64 -4.22
N ALA A 476 -4.03 12.49 -4.26
CA ALA A 476 -4.92 12.69 -3.14
C ALA A 476 -6.11 11.74 -3.23
N TYR A 477 -6.47 11.12 -2.11
CA TYR A 477 -7.63 10.22 -2.04
C TYR A 477 -8.96 11.01 -2.06
N ALA A 478 -10.07 10.36 -2.42
CA ALA A 478 -11.31 11.05 -2.77
C ALA A 478 -11.90 11.96 -1.68
N GLN A 479 -11.67 11.65 -0.40
CA GLN A 479 -12.11 12.49 0.71
C GLN A 479 -11.05 13.47 1.21
N GLU A 480 -9.88 13.58 0.60
CA GLU A 480 -8.86 14.56 0.98
C GLU A 480 -9.19 15.98 0.49
N GLN A 481 -8.59 16.98 1.14
CA GLN A 481 -8.92 18.39 0.93
C GLN A 481 -8.82 18.86 -0.54
N PRO A 482 -7.85 18.43 -1.37
CA PRO A 482 -7.79 18.85 -2.78
C PRO A 482 -9.05 18.46 -3.57
N LEU A 483 -9.53 17.22 -3.41
CA LEU A 483 -10.71 16.72 -4.10
C LEU A 483 -12.00 17.34 -3.55
N ARG A 484 -12.08 17.53 -2.23
CA ARG A 484 -13.21 18.27 -1.63
C ARG A 484 -13.28 19.71 -2.14
N THR A 485 -12.13 20.37 -2.31
CA THR A 485 -12.05 21.75 -2.82
C THR A 485 -12.59 21.84 -4.25
N LEU A 486 -12.23 20.91 -5.13
CA LEU A 486 -12.75 20.88 -6.50
C LEU A 486 -14.26 20.56 -6.54
N ARG A 487 -14.72 19.61 -5.72
CA ARG A 487 -16.17 19.31 -5.59
C ARG A 487 -16.96 20.52 -5.09
N GLN A 488 -16.45 21.24 -4.08
CA GLN A 488 -17.06 22.47 -3.57
C GLN A 488 -17.07 23.59 -4.62
N ALA A 489 -16.10 23.62 -5.53
CA ALA A 489 -16.05 24.56 -6.65
C ALA A 489 -17.01 24.21 -7.81
N GLY A 490 -17.74 23.08 -7.72
CA GLY A 490 -18.77 22.66 -8.66
C GLY A 490 -18.37 21.54 -9.62
N TRP A 491 -17.18 20.96 -9.46
CA TRP A 491 -16.73 19.86 -10.32
C TRP A 491 -17.31 18.51 -9.85
N ALA A 492 -17.90 17.76 -10.77
CA ALA A 492 -18.47 16.45 -10.49
C ALA A 492 -17.43 15.33 -10.66
N ASP A 493 -17.32 14.41 -9.69
CA ASP A 493 -16.51 13.19 -9.83
C ASP A 493 -17.15 12.28 -10.89
N ALA A 494 -16.38 11.92 -11.92
CA ALA A 494 -16.87 11.12 -13.05
C ALA A 494 -17.33 9.72 -12.63
N PHE A 495 -16.63 9.06 -11.69
CA PHE A 495 -16.99 7.73 -11.23
C PHE A 495 -18.26 7.77 -10.37
N ALA A 496 -18.41 8.82 -9.56
CA ALA A 496 -19.66 9.04 -8.82
C ALA A 496 -20.84 9.30 -9.79
N ALA A 497 -20.63 10.13 -10.81
CA ALA A 497 -21.63 10.43 -11.84
C ALA A 497 -21.99 9.20 -12.70
N ALA A 498 -21.04 8.29 -12.94
CA ALA A 498 -21.25 7.02 -13.63
C ALA A 498 -21.74 5.90 -12.71
N HIS A 499 -21.98 6.17 -11.42
CA HIS A 499 -22.40 5.18 -10.42
C HIS A 499 -21.44 3.98 -10.27
N VAL A 500 -20.14 4.18 -10.47
CA VAL A 500 -19.15 3.13 -10.26
C VAL A 500 -19.02 2.86 -8.76
N THR A 501 -19.23 1.60 -8.37
CA THR A 501 -19.09 1.17 -6.99
C THR A 501 -17.63 0.91 -6.68
N SER A 502 -17.10 1.59 -5.65
CA SER A 502 -15.76 1.31 -5.12
C SER A 502 -14.63 1.41 -6.15
N PRO A 503 -14.51 2.53 -6.88
CA PRO A 503 -13.40 2.72 -7.81
C PRO A 503 -12.06 2.86 -7.04
N TYR A 504 -10.97 2.39 -7.64
CA TYR A 504 -9.59 2.49 -7.17
C TYR A 504 -8.60 2.45 -8.34
N SER A 505 -7.55 3.25 -8.26
CA SER A 505 -6.50 3.29 -9.29
C SER A 505 -5.12 2.88 -8.76
N TYR A 506 -5.02 2.70 -7.43
CA TYR A 506 -3.75 2.49 -6.73
C TYR A 506 -3.93 1.60 -5.50
N VAL A 507 -2.91 0.78 -5.21
CA VAL A 507 -2.82 -0.03 -3.98
C VAL A 507 -1.53 0.33 -3.26
N TYR A 508 -1.65 0.85 -2.04
CA TYR A 508 -0.52 1.22 -1.19
C TYR A 508 -0.64 0.56 0.17
N ASP A 509 0.43 -0.09 0.64
CA ASP A 509 0.47 -0.79 1.93
C ASP A 509 -0.73 -1.75 2.12
N GLY A 510 -1.11 -2.45 1.04
CA GLY A 510 -2.23 -3.38 1.01
C GLY A 510 -3.62 -2.74 1.09
N GLN A 511 -3.74 -1.43 0.84
CA GLN A 511 -4.99 -0.69 0.91
C GLN A 511 -5.32 -0.06 -0.44
N ARG A 512 -6.59 -0.18 -0.87
CA ARG A 512 -7.09 0.37 -2.14
C ARG A 512 -7.52 1.82 -2.00
N GLY A 513 -7.22 2.63 -3.01
CA GLY A 513 -7.77 3.97 -3.15
C GLY A 513 -7.51 4.57 -4.54
N ARG A 514 -7.95 5.82 -4.75
CA ARG A 514 -7.73 6.54 -6.00
C ARG A 514 -6.78 7.71 -5.83
N LEU A 515 -5.73 7.73 -6.63
CA LEU A 515 -4.89 8.91 -6.83
C LEU A 515 -5.17 9.59 -8.18
N ASP A 516 -5.62 8.80 -9.15
CA ASP A 516 -6.03 9.29 -10.47
C ASP A 516 -7.51 9.65 -10.44
N HIS A 517 -7.82 10.88 -10.87
CA HIS A 517 -9.17 11.40 -10.83
C HIS A 517 -9.60 11.98 -12.17
N ALA A 518 -10.91 11.98 -12.38
CA ALA A 518 -11.57 12.70 -13.47
C ALA A 518 -12.72 13.53 -12.89
N LEU A 519 -12.58 14.85 -12.97
CA LEU A 519 -13.57 15.79 -12.48
C LEU A 519 -14.14 16.61 -13.64
N LEU A 520 -15.47 16.69 -13.71
CA LEU A 520 -16.22 17.19 -14.86
C LEU A 520 -16.85 18.55 -14.52
N SER A 521 -16.75 19.51 -15.45
CA SER A 521 -17.48 20.76 -15.31
C SER A 521 -19.00 20.49 -15.35
N PRO A 522 -19.84 21.37 -14.77
CA PRO A 522 -21.29 21.20 -14.79
C PRO A 522 -21.89 21.04 -16.20
N ALA A 523 -21.27 21.65 -17.21
CA ALA A 523 -21.73 21.53 -18.61
C ALA A 523 -21.33 20.21 -19.27
N LEU A 524 -20.36 19.48 -18.70
CA LEU A 524 -19.85 18.23 -19.26
C LEU A 524 -20.37 17.00 -18.52
N ALA A 525 -20.61 17.09 -17.21
CA ALA A 525 -21.09 15.96 -16.40
C ALA A 525 -22.34 15.26 -16.98
N PRO A 526 -23.37 15.96 -17.51
CA PRO A 526 -24.55 15.32 -18.10
C PRO A 526 -24.28 14.53 -19.39
N LEU A 527 -23.11 14.73 -20.01
CA LEU A 527 -22.71 14.07 -21.25
C LEU A 527 -21.88 12.81 -20.99
N LEU A 528 -21.51 12.53 -19.74
CA LEU A 528 -20.85 11.28 -19.36
C LEU A 528 -21.79 10.10 -19.61
N ARG A 529 -21.26 9.06 -20.25
CA ARG A 529 -21.96 7.81 -20.54
C ARG A 529 -21.39 6.62 -19.81
N GLY A 530 -20.12 6.68 -19.43
CA GLY A 530 -19.50 5.66 -18.58
C GLY A 530 -18.11 6.07 -18.14
N ALA A 531 -17.69 5.48 -17.03
CA ALA A 531 -16.33 5.57 -16.49
C ALA A 531 -15.92 4.18 -16.00
N ALA A 532 -14.67 3.80 -16.21
CA ALA A 532 -14.11 2.55 -15.74
C ALA A 532 -12.60 2.69 -15.46
N GLU A 533 -12.12 1.98 -14.45
CA GLU A 533 -10.69 1.68 -14.27
C GLU A 533 -10.41 0.28 -14.82
N TRP A 534 -9.28 0.09 -15.48
CA TRP A 534 -8.85 -1.23 -15.91
C TRP A 534 -7.76 -1.76 -14.97
N HIS A 535 -8.12 -2.71 -14.11
CA HIS A 535 -7.22 -3.23 -13.07
C HIS A 535 -6.15 -4.20 -13.60
N VAL A 536 -5.23 -3.65 -14.42
CA VAL A 536 -4.07 -4.33 -15.01
C VAL A 536 -2.76 -4.05 -14.28
N ASN A 537 -2.75 -3.10 -13.35
CA ASN A 537 -1.53 -2.55 -12.76
C ASN A 537 -1.56 -2.59 -11.23
N ALA A 538 -2.48 -1.86 -10.59
CA ALA A 538 -2.44 -1.63 -9.14
C ALA A 538 -2.54 -2.92 -8.32
N ASP A 539 -3.28 -3.91 -8.83
CA ASP A 539 -3.40 -5.22 -8.18
C ASP A 539 -2.26 -6.18 -8.57
N GLU A 540 -1.47 -5.93 -9.62
CA GLU A 540 -0.40 -6.84 -10.02
C GLU A 540 0.80 -6.71 -9.07
N PRO A 541 1.41 -7.84 -8.66
CA PRO A 541 2.52 -7.84 -7.72
C PRO A 541 3.73 -7.10 -8.30
N GLU A 542 4.55 -6.52 -7.43
CA GLU A 542 5.84 -5.98 -7.82
C GLU A 542 6.71 -7.11 -8.42
N PRO A 543 7.31 -6.90 -9.60
CA PRO A 543 8.22 -7.87 -10.18
C PRO A 543 9.46 -8.03 -9.28
N ARG A 544 9.91 -9.27 -9.09
CA ARG A 544 11.14 -9.56 -8.33
C ARG A 544 12.37 -9.17 -9.14
N GLY A 545 13.26 -8.36 -8.55
CA GLY A 545 14.52 -7.97 -9.19
C GLY A 545 14.29 -7.21 -10.51
N ASP A 546 15.14 -7.45 -11.51
CA ASP A 546 15.02 -6.83 -12.85
C ASP A 546 13.97 -7.54 -13.73
N ALA A 547 13.15 -8.46 -13.18
CA ALA A 547 12.12 -9.18 -13.92
C ALA A 547 10.87 -8.34 -14.24
N ARG A 548 11.00 -7.01 -14.25
CA ARG A 548 9.96 -6.08 -14.73
C ARG A 548 9.41 -6.55 -16.07
N ASP A 549 10.19 -7.26 -16.89
CA ASP A 549 9.87 -7.60 -18.28
C ASP A 549 9.21 -8.97 -18.53
N ALA A 550 8.99 -9.81 -17.51
CA ALA A 550 8.62 -11.22 -17.74
C ALA A 550 7.16 -11.52 -18.13
N THR A 551 6.19 -10.62 -17.87
CA THR A 551 4.77 -10.85 -18.20
C THR A 551 4.37 -10.10 -19.48
N PRO A 552 4.05 -10.80 -20.59
CA PRO A 552 3.58 -10.14 -21.81
C PRO A 552 2.20 -9.49 -21.62
N GLY A 553 1.93 -8.42 -22.38
CA GLY A 553 0.63 -7.75 -22.40
C GLY A 553 0.55 -6.52 -21.49
N PRO A 554 -0.66 -6.11 -21.05
CA PRO A 554 -0.89 -4.86 -20.33
C PRO A 554 -0.52 -4.92 -18.83
N TRP A 555 -0.18 -6.11 -18.33
CA TRP A 555 -0.03 -6.39 -16.90
C TRP A 555 1.21 -5.71 -16.32
N ARG A 556 1.01 -4.98 -15.22
CA ARG A 556 2.08 -4.24 -14.52
C ARG A 556 2.91 -3.40 -15.51
N SER A 557 2.20 -2.64 -16.33
CA SER A 557 2.75 -1.64 -17.25
C SER A 557 3.03 -0.30 -16.55
N SER A 558 2.37 -0.09 -15.41
CA SER A 558 2.55 0.99 -14.45
C SER A 558 2.21 0.46 -13.04
N ASP A 559 2.43 1.26 -12.01
CA ASP A 559 1.89 1.10 -10.66
C ASP A 559 0.46 1.67 -10.50
N HIS A 560 -0.05 2.41 -11.49
CA HIS A 560 -1.42 2.96 -11.52
C HIS A 560 -2.27 2.28 -12.59
N ASP A 561 -3.54 2.00 -12.29
CA ASP A 561 -4.49 1.53 -13.30
C ASP A 561 -4.90 2.67 -14.26
N PRO A 562 -4.97 2.44 -15.58
CA PRO A 562 -5.54 3.41 -16.49
C PRO A 562 -7.06 3.52 -16.27
N MET A 563 -7.59 4.73 -16.40
CA MET A 563 -9.04 4.95 -16.47
C MET A 563 -9.48 5.30 -17.89
N LEU A 564 -10.75 5.01 -18.18
CA LEU A 564 -11.41 5.29 -19.44
C LEU A 564 -12.78 5.93 -19.19
N LEU A 565 -13.01 7.06 -19.85
CA LEU A 565 -14.24 7.83 -19.79
C LEU A 565 -14.87 7.88 -21.17
N GLY A 566 -16.20 7.79 -21.23
CA GLY A 566 -16.96 7.88 -22.47
C GLY A 566 -18.01 9.00 -22.42
N PHE A 567 -18.06 9.81 -23.46
CA PHE A 567 -18.92 10.99 -23.55
C PHE A 567 -19.69 11.06 -24.86
N ASP A 568 -20.88 11.68 -24.82
CA ASP A 568 -21.59 12.13 -26.02
C ASP A 568 -21.23 13.59 -26.34
N LEU A 569 -20.20 13.76 -27.17
CA LEU A 569 -19.65 15.05 -27.65
C LEU A 569 -19.76 15.23 -29.17
#